data_AF-A0A7S0G5U3-F1
#
_entry.id   AF-A0A7S0G5U3-F1
#
_cell.length_a   1.000
_cell.length_b   1.000
_cell.length_c   1.000
_cell.angle_alpha   90.00
_cell.angle_beta   90.00
_cell.angle_gamma   90.00
#
_symmetry.space_group_name_H-M   'P 1'
#
loop_
_entity.id
_entity.type
_entity.pdbx_description
1 polymer ?
#
loop_
_entity_poly.entity_id
_entity_poly.type
_entity_poly.pdbx_seq_one_letter_code
_entity_poly.pdbx_strand_id
1 'polypeptide(L)'
;TLGGSPLNIYQLFVEVMDQGGLNNVIETRAFKIVTRKLVLPRSCTSAAYMLRQSYEKILYQYEQHFVFGRDPQRAKLLLMEKKKLIEAESQLKQEATRANEQPVDPGPVAQ
;
A
#
# COMPACT_ATOMS: atom_id res chain seq x y z
N THR A 1 17.50 3.69 5.21
CA THR A 1 18.03 3.83 3.84
C THR A 1 17.11 3.09 2.89
N LEU A 2 16.87 3.64 1.71
CA LEU A 2 16.01 3.01 0.70
C LEU A 2 16.88 2.65 -0.51
N GLY A 3 17.01 1.37 -0.81
CA GLY A 3 17.83 0.91 -1.95
C GLY A 3 19.29 1.39 -1.89
N GLY A 4 19.87 1.51 -0.69
CA GLY A 4 21.25 1.99 -0.51
C GLY A 4 21.42 3.52 -0.49
N SER A 5 20.37 4.30 -0.77
CA SER A 5 20.43 5.77 -0.68
C SER A 5 19.94 6.29 0.68
N PRO A 6 20.56 7.36 1.22
CA PRO A 6 20.04 8.07 2.38
C PRO A 6 18.70 8.71 2.02
N LEU A 7 17.64 8.31 2.72
CA LEU A 7 16.30 8.82 2.50
C LEU A 7 16.06 10.02 3.42
N ASN A 8 15.79 11.20 2.86
CA ASN A 8 15.43 12.36 3.67
C ASN A 8 13.95 12.26 4.10
N ILE A 9 13.74 11.71 5.30
CA ILE A 9 12.40 11.49 5.87
C ILE A 9 11.68 12.82 6.16
N TYR A 10 12.43 13.86 6.54
CA TYR A 10 11.86 15.17 6.84
C TYR A 10 11.26 15.82 5.60
N GLN A 11 12.01 15.86 4.49
CA GLN A 11 11.55 16.45 3.24
C GLN A 11 10.34 15.69 2.68
N LEU A 12 10.35 14.36 2.80
CA LEU A 12 9.22 13.51 2.46
C LEU A 12 7.98 13.83 3.32
N PHE A 13 8.16 14.05 4.62
CA PHE A 13 7.08 14.39 5.53
C PHE A 13 6.43 15.72 5.19
N VAL A 14 7.24 16.75 4.93
CA VAL A 14 6.73 18.06 4.52
C VAL A 14 5.87 17.95 3.26
N GLU A 15 6.34 17.22 2.25
CA GLU A 15 5.58 17.02 1.01
C GLU A 15 4.27 16.27 1.22
N VAL A 16 4.24 15.28 2.11
CA VAL A 16 3.00 14.54 2.42
C VAL A 16 2.04 15.38 3.25
N MET A 17 2.55 16.19 4.18
CA MET A 17 1.74 17.13 4.96
C MET A 17 1.13 18.22 4.07
N ASP A 18 1.89 18.74 3.11
CA ASP A 18 1.40 19.70 2.10
C ASP A 18 0.28 19.09 1.23
N GLN A 19 0.36 17.79 0.97
CA GLN A 19 -0.69 17.02 0.28
C GLN A 19 -1.86 16.63 1.19
N GLY A 20 -1.96 17.11 2.43
CA GLY A 20 -3.09 16.80 3.31
C GLY A 20 -2.99 15.46 4.06
N GLY A 21 -1.76 14.96 4.26
CA GLY A 21 -1.47 13.82 5.12
C GLY A 21 -1.41 12.47 4.40
N LEU A 22 -1.11 11.41 5.15
CA LEU A 22 -0.83 10.09 4.59
C LEU A 22 -2.04 9.51 3.85
N ASN A 23 -3.23 9.63 4.43
CA ASN A 23 -4.45 9.08 3.83
C ASN A 23 -4.72 9.69 2.45
N ASN A 24 -4.58 11.01 2.32
CA ASN A 24 -4.81 11.68 1.04
C ASN A 24 -3.74 11.28 0.01
N VAL A 25 -2.48 11.15 0.40
CA VAL A 25 -1.41 10.69 -0.52
C VAL A 25 -1.59 9.24 -0.96
N ILE A 26 -2.14 8.37 -0.10
CA ILE A 26 -2.51 6.99 -0.45
C ILE A 26 -3.69 6.98 -1.42
N GLU A 27 -4.75 7.73 -1.12
CA GLU A 27 -5.98 7.80 -1.91
C GLU A 27 -5.73 8.37 -3.30
N THR A 28 -5.01 9.49 -3.38
CA THR A 28 -4.61 10.15 -4.63
C THR A 28 -3.48 9.43 -5.36
N ARG A 29 -2.90 8.37 -4.77
CA ARG A 29 -1.69 7.67 -5.27
C ARG A 29 -0.53 8.63 -5.57
N ALA A 30 -0.48 9.77 -4.88
CA ALA A 30 0.50 10.83 -5.10
C ALA A 30 1.92 10.49 -4.64
N PHE A 31 2.13 9.32 -4.00
CA PHE A 31 3.47 8.84 -3.63
C PHE A 31 4.47 8.88 -4.80
N LYS A 32 4.03 8.63 -6.04
CA LYS A 32 4.89 8.74 -7.23
C LYS A 32 5.36 10.17 -7.53
N ILE A 33 4.57 11.18 -7.18
CA ILE A 33 4.91 12.60 -7.36
C ILE A 33 5.90 13.00 -6.27
N VAL A 34 5.61 12.60 -5.03
CA VAL A 34 6.48 12.82 -3.87
C VAL A 34 7.86 12.17 -4.10
N THR A 35 7.91 10.92 -4.57
CA THR A 35 9.19 10.26 -4.89
C THR A 35 9.97 10.93 -6.02
N ARG A 36 9.27 11.59 -6.96
CA ARG A 36 9.91 12.37 -8.03
C ARG A 36 10.53 13.65 -7.49
N LYS A 37 9.84 14.35 -6.58
CA LYS A 37 10.38 15.54 -5.90
C LYS A 37 11.59 15.21 -5.01
N LEU A 38 11.61 14.01 -4.43
CA LEU A 38 12.72 13.53 -3.60
C LEU A 38 13.98 13.11 -4.40
N VAL A 39 13.97 13.29 -5.73
CA VAL A 39 15.08 12.96 -6.67
C VAL A 39 15.62 11.54 -6.42
N LEU A 40 14.72 10.59 -6.15
CA LEU A 40 15.13 9.20 -5.99
C LEU A 40 15.61 8.66 -7.34
N PRO A 41 16.68 7.83 -7.36
CA PRO A 41 17.18 7.26 -8.59
C PRO A 41 16.06 6.50 -9.33
N ARG A 42 15.87 6.83 -10.61
CA ARG A 42 14.82 6.24 -11.47
C ARG A 42 14.89 4.71 -11.56
N SER A 43 16.01 4.12 -11.16
CA SER A 43 16.31 2.68 -11.12
C SER A 43 15.53 1.91 -10.05
N CYS A 44 14.92 2.59 -9.07
CA CYS A 44 14.12 1.92 -8.05
C CYS A 44 12.63 1.92 -8.44
N THR A 45 12.24 1.03 -9.36
CA THR A 45 10.83 0.78 -9.68
C THR A 45 10.01 0.43 -8.43
N SER A 46 10.67 -0.12 -7.39
CA SER A 46 10.10 -0.42 -6.06
C SER A 46 10.30 0.67 -5.00
N ALA A 47 10.98 1.79 -5.28
CA ALA A 47 11.21 2.84 -4.27
C ALA A 47 9.90 3.43 -3.79
N ALA A 48 8.97 3.79 -4.69
CA ALA A 48 7.67 4.35 -4.32
C ALA A 48 6.83 3.37 -3.48
N TYR A 49 6.99 2.06 -3.71
CA TYR A 49 6.35 1.03 -2.91
C TYR A 49 7.00 0.91 -1.52
N MET A 50 8.32 0.85 -1.44
CA MET A 50 9.05 0.73 -0.18
C MET A 50 8.97 2.00 0.69
N LEU A 51 9.22 3.19 0.13
CA LEU A 51 8.17 4.19 0.00
C LEU A 51 7.07 4.27 1.05
N ARG A 52 5.90 4.11 0.46
CA ARG A 52 4.61 3.92 1.09
C ARG A 52 4.65 2.91 2.22
N GLN A 53 5.31 1.77 2.09
CA GLN A 53 5.26 0.72 3.12
C GLN A 53 6.01 1.12 4.40
N SER A 54 7.19 1.71 4.26
CA SER A 54 7.99 2.23 5.37
C SER A 54 7.29 3.42 6.01
N TYR A 55 6.68 4.26 5.17
CA TYR A 55 6.03 5.48 5.59
C TYR A 55 4.65 5.23 6.24
N GLU A 56 3.85 4.29 5.73
CA GLU A 56 2.64 3.78 6.40
C GLU A 56 2.95 3.23 7.78
N LYS A 57 4.14 2.65 7.99
CA LYS A 57 4.50 2.11 9.29
C LYS A 57 4.89 3.21 10.28
N ILE A 58 5.68 4.18 9.84
CA ILE A 58 6.23 5.25 10.68
C ILE A 58 5.18 6.34 10.92
N LEU A 59 4.57 6.87 9.86
CA LEU A 59 3.68 8.02 9.98
C LEU A 59 2.34 7.65 10.61
N TYR A 60 1.84 6.45 10.36
CA TYR A 60 0.62 6.00 11.01
C TYR A 60 0.77 5.89 12.53
N GLN A 61 1.94 5.46 13.01
CA GLN A 61 2.24 5.49 14.45
C GLN A 61 2.33 6.93 14.97
N TYR A 62 2.90 7.83 14.16
CA TYR A 62 3.04 9.24 14.50
C TYR A 62 1.70 9.96 14.56
N GLU A 63 0.83 9.81 13.55
CA GLU A 63 -0.53 10.36 13.54
C GLU A 63 -1.35 9.80 14.70
N GLN A 64 -1.25 8.51 15.02
CA GLN A 64 -2.01 7.96 16.13
C GLN A 64 -1.56 8.50 17.49
N HIS A 65 -0.27 8.76 17.67
CA HIS A 65 0.24 9.36 18.89
C HIS A 65 -0.08 10.87 18.98
N PHE A 66 0.18 11.63 17.91
CA PHE A 66 0.07 13.09 17.90
C PHE A 66 -1.35 13.61 17.62
N VAL A 67 -2.09 12.98 16.70
CA VAL A 67 -3.42 13.45 16.27
C VAL A 67 -4.54 12.82 17.09
N PHE A 68 -4.43 11.53 17.40
CA PHE A 68 -5.50 10.78 18.07
C PHE A 68 -5.22 10.44 19.54
N GLY A 69 -4.00 10.70 20.04
CA GLY A 69 -3.60 10.34 21.42
C GLY A 69 -3.73 8.84 21.73
N ARG A 70 -3.74 7.98 20.70
CA ARG A 70 -3.90 6.52 20.85
C ARG A 70 -2.55 5.82 20.83
N ASP A 71 -2.52 4.69 21.52
CA ASP A 71 -1.33 3.86 21.65
C ASP A 71 -0.85 3.32 20.28
N PRO A 72 0.41 3.58 19.88
CA PRO A 72 0.93 3.21 18.57
C PRO A 72 0.96 1.69 18.32
N GLN A 73 0.86 0.88 19.37
CA GLN A 73 0.78 -0.58 19.28
C GLN A 73 -0.56 -1.02 18.67
N ARG A 74 -1.65 -0.38 19.10
CA ARG A 74 -3.01 -0.71 18.66
C ARG A 74 -3.25 -0.29 17.21
N ALA A 75 -2.64 0.83 16.82
CA ALA A 75 -2.55 1.26 15.43
C ALA A 75 -1.87 0.17 14.57
N LYS A 76 -0.65 -0.22 14.94
CA LYS A 76 0.11 -1.26 14.21
C LYS A 76 -0.69 -2.55 14.02
N LEU A 77 -1.48 -2.95 15.02
CA LEU A 77 -2.38 -4.09 14.97
C LEU A 77 -3.47 -3.93 13.89
N LEU A 78 -4.15 -2.79 13.85
CA LEU A 78 -5.20 -2.49 12.87
C LEU A 78 -4.68 -2.47 11.43
N LEU A 79 -3.44 -2.01 11.21
CA LEU A 79 -2.82 -2.04 9.88
C LEU A 79 -2.50 -3.48 9.45
N MET A 80 -2.05 -4.33 10.37
CA MET A 80 -1.83 -5.75 10.10
C MET A 80 -3.15 -6.48 9.81
N GLU A 81 -4.20 -6.16 10.55
CA GLU A 81 -5.54 -6.71 10.37
C GLU A 81 -6.14 -6.32 9.02
N LYS A 82 -6.06 -5.03 8.65
CA LYS A 82 -6.47 -4.55 7.31
C LYS A 82 -5.72 -5.26 6.19
N LYS A 83 -4.41 -5.51 6.34
CA LYS A 83 -3.62 -6.24 5.33
C LYS A 83 -4.06 -7.69 5.18
N LYS A 84 -4.34 -8.37 6.30
CA LYS A 84 -4.89 -9.74 6.28
C LYS A 84 -6.25 -9.81 5.59
N LEU A 85 -7.13 -8.83 5.83
CA LEU A 85 -8.45 -8.77 5.18
C LEU A 85 -8.34 -8.59 3.66
N ILE A 86 -7.48 -7.68 3.19
CA ILE A 86 -7.26 -7.47 1.75
C ILE A 86 -6.73 -8.74 1.07
N GLU A 87 -5.82 -9.46 1.74
CA GLU A 87 -5.26 -10.71 1.22
C GLU A 87 -6.30 -11.84 1.19
N ALA A 88 -7.14 -11.94 2.23
CA ALA A 88 -8.25 -12.89 2.27
C ALA A 88 -9.32 -12.59 1.19
N GLU A 89 -9.66 -11.31 0.97
CA GLU A 89 -10.58 -10.90 -0.11
C GLU A 89 -10.01 -11.23 -1.50
N SER A 90 -8.70 -11.07 -1.69
CA SER A 90 -8.03 -11.42 -2.94
C SER A 90 -8.10 -12.92 -3.21
N GLN A 91 -7.92 -13.76 -2.18
CA GLN A 91 -8.03 -15.22 -2.30
C GLN A 91 -9.47 -15.65 -2.61
N LEU A 92 -10.45 -15.06 -1.92
CA LEU A 92 -11.87 -15.35 -2.15
C LEU A 92 -12.31 -15.00 -3.57
N LYS A 93 -11.83 -13.87 -4.12
CA LYS A 93 -12.07 -13.52 -5.53
C LYS A 93 -11.42 -14.49 -6.51
N GLN A 94 -10.20 -14.96 -6.23
CA GLN A 94 -9.50 -15.90 -7.10
C GLN A 94 -10.19 -17.26 -7.14
N GLU A 95 -10.66 -17.75 -6.00
CA GLU A 95 -11.36 -19.03 -5.88
C GLU A 95 -12.76 -18.97 -6.51
N ALA A 96 -13.49 -17.86 -6.35
CA ALA A 96 -14.77 -17.64 -7.02
C ALA A 96 -14.62 -17.56 -8.56
N THR A 97 -13.49 -17.05 -9.07
CA THR A 97 -13.23 -17.02 -10.52
C THR A 97 -12.89 -18.41 -11.06
N ARG A 98 -12.12 -19.20 -10.30
CA ARG A 98 -11.73 -20.58 -10.64
C ARG A 98 -12.91 -21.56 -10.64
N ALA A 99 -13.93 -21.32 -9.82
CA ALA A 99 -15.13 -22.15 -9.76
C ALA A 99 -16.10 -21.94 -10.93
N ASN A 100 -15.97 -20.85 -11.70
CA ASN A 100 -16.87 -20.51 -12.80
C ASN A 100 -16.37 -20.98 -14.19
N GLU A 101 -15.17 -21.56 -14.27
CA GLU A 101 -14.67 -22.27 -15.46
C GLU A 101 -15.05 -23.75 -15.38
N GLN A 102 -16.35 -24.06 -15.34
CA GLN A 102 -16.81 -25.41 -15.64
C GLN A 102 -16.76 -25.61 -17.17
N PRO A 103 -16.16 -26.69 -17.67
CA PRO A 103 -16.14 -26.97 -19.10
C PRO A 103 -17.58 -27.22 -19.56
N VAL A 104 -18.07 -26.36 -20.44
CA VAL A 104 -19.31 -26.62 -21.17
C VAL A 104 -19.03 -27.84 -22.05
N ASP A 105 -19.60 -28.98 -21.64
CA ASP A 105 -19.54 -30.26 -22.33
C ASP A 105 -19.99 -30.09 -23.78
N PRO A 106 -19.13 -30.31 -24.80
CA PRO A 106 -19.60 -30.42 -26.16
C PRO A 106 -20.25 -31.80 -26.28
N GLY A 107 -21.58 -31.83 -26.14
CA GLY A 107 -22.38 -33.03 -26.30
C GLY A 107 -22.08 -33.77 -27.60
N PRO A 108 -22.28 -35.11 -27.64
CA PRO A 108 -21.81 -35.94 -28.72
C PRO A 108 -22.55 -35.60 -30.01
N VAL A 109 -21.83 -35.10 -31.01
CA VAL A 109 -22.36 -34.92 -32.36
C VAL A 109 -22.50 -36.30 -32.99
N ALA A 110 -23.73 -36.79 -33.02
CA ALA A 110 -24.12 -37.96 -33.77
C ALA A 110 -24.46 -37.57 -35.21
N GLN A 111 -23.70 -38.15 -36.15
CA GLN A 111 -24.07 -38.70 -37.47
C GLN A 111 -22.96 -38.49 -38.51
#